data_AF-A0A1E7QYR6-F1
#
_entry.id   AF-A0A1E7QYR6-F1
#
_cell.length_a   1.000
_cell.length_b   1.000
_cell.length_c   1.000
_cell.angle_alpha   90.00
_cell.angle_beta   90.00
_cell.angle_gamma   90.00
#
_symmetry.space_group_name_H-M   'P 1'
#
loop_
_entity.id
_entity.type
_entity.pdbx_description
1 polymer ?
#
loop_
_entity_poly.entity_id
_entity_poly.type
_entity_poly.pdbx_seq_one_letter_code
_entity_poly.pdbx_strand_id
1 'polypeptide(L)' 'MYTCGYDDDLAEIVKKEAARSERTVKGQFTYFLKKALREEGLLPSENEKTDCTRQSQQSAHVQP' A
#
# COMPACT_ATOMS: atom_id res chain seq x y z
N MET A 1 17.45 -5.89 -0.61
CA MET A 1 17.07 -4.48 -0.38
C MET A 1 16.31 -4.04 -1.63
N TYR A 2 15.04 -3.66 -1.51
CA TYR A 2 14.25 -3.25 -2.69
C TYR A 2 14.60 -1.80 -3.02
N THR A 3 15.49 -1.58 -3.98
CA THR A 3 15.80 -0.25 -4.51
C THR A 3 14.84 0.03 -5.65
N CYS A 4 13.80 0.81 -5.39
CA CYS A 4 12.99 1.39 -6.45
C CYS A 4 13.74 2.62 -6.97
N GLY A 5 14.18 2.57 -8.22
CA GLY A 5 14.64 3.76 -8.94
C GLY A 5 13.41 4.54 -9.40
N TYR A 6 13.29 5.78 -8.95
CA TYR A 6 12.25 6.68 -9.42
C TYR A 6 12.81 7.55 -10.54
N ASP A 7 11.93 7.99 -11.43
CA ASP A 7 12.24 9.09 -12.34
C ASP A 7 12.65 10.32 -11.52
N ASP A 8 13.76 10.97 -11.89
CA ASP A 8 14.30 12.13 -11.18
C ASP A 8 13.27 13.26 -11.10
N ASP A 9 12.43 13.41 -12.13
CA ASP A 9 11.37 14.43 -12.16
C ASP A 9 10.30 14.16 -11.11
N LEU A 10 9.92 12.88 -10.92
CA LEU A 10 8.96 12.48 -9.89
C LEU A 10 9.54 12.72 -8.48
N ALA A 11 10.81 12.41 -8.28
CA ALA A 11 11.49 12.65 -7.01
C ALA A 11 11.52 14.15 -6.67
N GLU A 12 11.77 15.01 -7.65
CA GLU A 12 11.75 16.47 -7.46
C GLU A 12 10.35 17.01 -7.12
N ILE A 13 9.30 16.50 -7.76
CA ILE A 13 7.91 16.86 -7.43
C ILE A 13 7.61 16.50 -5.97
N VAL A 14 7.97 15.27 -5.55
CA VAL A 14 7.72 14.79 -4.18
C VAL A 14 8.50 15.61 -3.15
N LYS A 15 9.77 15.96 -3.42
CA LYS A 15 10.59 16.80 -2.55
C LYS A 15 9.99 18.19 -2.35
N LYS A 16 9.55 18.83 -3.44
CA LYS A 16 8.92 20.16 -3.40
C LYS A 16 7.66 20.15 -2.53
N GLU A 17 6.80 19.14 -2.72
CA GLU A 17 5.57 19.07 -1.93
C GLU A 17 5.83 18.69 -0.47
N ALA A 18 6.81 17.82 -0.21
CA ALA A 18 7.21 17.47 1.14
C ALA A 18 7.66 18.70 1.94
N ALA A 19 8.44 19.59 1.32
CA ALA A 19 8.85 20.86 1.91
C ALA A 19 7.65 21.79 2.19
N ARG A 20 6.68 21.87 1.26
CA ARG A 20 5.47 22.70 1.43
C ARG A 20 4.54 22.18 2.53
N SER A 21 4.49 20.87 2.72
CA SER A 21 3.60 20.19 3.67
C SER A 21 4.25 19.90 5.03
N GLU A 22 5.49 20.36 5.26
CA GLU A 22 6.28 20.06 6.47
C GLU A 22 6.39 18.55 6.75
N ARG A 23 6.52 17.74 5.70
CA ARG A 23 6.63 16.27 5.77
C ARG A 23 7.99 15.78 5.30
N THR A 24 8.36 14.57 5.72
CA THR A 24 9.51 13.88 5.11
C THR A 24 9.19 13.48 3.67
N VAL A 25 10.19 13.45 2.79
CA VAL A 25 10.05 13.01 1.39
C VAL A 25 9.42 11.62 1.31
N LYS A 26 9.88 10.69 2.17
CA LYS A 26 9.30 9.34 2.30
C LYS A 26 7.82 9.37 2.72
N GLY A 27 7.47 10.24 3.67
CA GLY A 27 6.10 10.41 4.13
C GLY A 27 5.19 10.96 3.03
N GLN A 28 5.66 11.95 2.28
CA GLN A 28 4.92 12.53 1.17
C GLN A 28 4.75 11.54 0.02
N PHE A 29 5.81 10.79 -0.32
CA PHE A 29 5.75 9.71 -1.29
C PHE A 29 4.70 8.67 -0.90
N THR A 30 4.74 8.20 0.35
CA THR A 30 3.80 7.20 0.87
C THR A 30 2.36 7.72 0.82
N TYR A 31 2.16 9.01 1.12
CA TYR A 31 0.86 9.65 1.05
C TYR A 31 0.29 9.64 -0.38
N PHE A 32 1.08 10.07 -1.36
CA PHE A 32 0.66 10.05 -2.77
C PHE A 32 0.39 8.64 -3.27
N LEU A 33 1.22 7.67 -2.92
CA LEU A 33 1.00 6.28 -3.29
C LEU A 33 -0.32 5.76 -2.71
N LYS A 34 -0.60 6.01 -1.42
CA LYS A 34 -1.88 5.62 -0.81
C LYS A 34 -3.08 6.31 -1.47
N LYS A 35 -2.92 7.57 -1.87
CA LYS A 35 -3.97 8.32 -2.57
C LYS A 35 -4.26 7.68 -3.94
N ALA A 36 -3.23 7.44 -4.75
CA ALA A 36 -3.37 6.79 -6.05
C ALA A 36 -3.97 5.37 -5.92
N LEU A 37 -3.46 4.55 -5.00
CA LEU A 37 -3.99 3.20 -4.76
C LEU A 37 -5.46 3.23 -4.34
N ARG A 38 -5.91 4.26 -3.61
CA ARG A 38 -7.33 4.42 -3.27
C ARG A 38 -8.16 4.79 -4.50
N GLU A 39 -7.68 5.70 -5.33
CA GLU A 39 -8.35 6.12 -6.57
C GLU A 39 -8.50 4.95 -7.55
N GLU A 40 -7.50 4.07 -7.62
CA GLU A 40 -7.53 2.82 -8.40
C GLU A 40 -8.33 1.68 -7.73
N GLY A 41 -8.88 1.89 -6.53
CA GLY A 41 -9.59 0.85 -5.78
C GLY A 41 -8.71 -0.32 -5.29
N LEU A 42 -7.39 -0.14 -5.28
CA LEU A 42 -6.40 -1.14 -4.87
C LEU A 42 -6.06 -1.06 -3.37
N LEU A 43 -6.47 0.01 -2.69
CA LEU A 43 -6.31 0.11 -1.25
C LEU A 43 -7.44 -0.66 -0.57
N PRO A 44 -7.16 -1.68 0.26
CA PRO A 44 -8.22 -2.39 0.98
C PRO A 44 -9.03 -1.38 1.79
N SER A 45 -10.36 -1.45 1.63
CA SER A 45 -11.28 -0.73 2.51
C SER A 45 -10.97 -1.14 3.95
N GLU A 46 -11.03 -0.22 4.91
CA GLU A 46 -10.81 -0.57 6.33
C GLU A 46 -11.80 -1.65 6.84
N ASN A 47 -12.87 -1.91 6.09
CA ASN A 47 -13.83 -2.99 6.32
C ASN A 47 -13.37 -4.38 5.82
N GLU A 48 -12.28 -4.49 5.07
CA GLU A 48 -11.75 -5.76 4.53
C GLU A 48 -10.64 -6.35 5.43
N LYS A 49 -10.51 -5.89 6.67
CA LYS A 49 -9.58 -6.49 7.66
C LYS A 49 -10.18 -7.65 8.46
N THR A 50 -11.34 -8.16 8.05
CA THR A 50 -12.06 -9.22 8.76
C THR A 50 -12.64 -10.26 7.81
N ASP A 51 -11.82 -10.94 7.01
CA ASP A 51 -12.20 -12.30 6.56
C ASP A 51 -10.98 -13.19 6.20
N CYS A 52 -9.92 -13.14 6.99
CA CYS A 52 -8.85 -14.15 6.90
C CYS A 52 -9.15 -15.41 7.75
N THR A 53 -10.38 -15.60 8.23
CA THR A 53 -10.73 -16.72 9.14
C THR A 53 -11.79 -17.66 8.55
N ARG A 54 -11.87 -17.80 7.23
CA ARG A 54 -12.89 -18.69 6.64
C ARG A 54 -12.39 -19.58 5.50
N GLN A 55 -11.21 -20.17 5.63
CA GLN A 55 -10.87 -21.36 4.83
C GLN A 55 -9.78 -22.25 5.44
N SER A 56 -9.98 -22.71 6.68
CA SER A 56 -9.18 -23.80 7.25
C SER A 56 -10.05 -24.85 7.93
N GLN A 57 -11.16 -25.25 7.29
CA GLN A 57 -11.88 -26.47 7.63
C GLN A 57 -12.50 -27.07 6.37
N GLN A 58 -11.68 -27.64 5.49
CA GLN A 58 -12.15 -28.69 4.58
C GLN A 58 -11.19 -29.88 4.66
N SER A 59 -11.58 -30.78 5.55
CA SER A 59 -11.60 -32.23 5.33
C SER A 59 -10.28 -32.94 5.01
N ALA A 60 -9.54 -33.27 6.06
CA ALA A 60 -8.82 -34.54 6.11
C ALA A 60 -9.70 -35.57 6.84
N HIS A 61 -10.63 -36.19 6.11
CA HIS A 61 -11.28 -37.43 6.56
C HIS A 61 -11.10 -38.47 5.45
N VAL A 62 -10.04 -39.25 5.58
CA VAL A 62 -9.90 -40.52 4.87
C VAL A 62 -9.63 -41.58 5.94
N GLN A 63 -10.65 -42.39 6.18
CA GLN A 63 -10.59 -43.72 6.79
C GLN A 63 -11.65 -44.58 6.11
N PRO A 64 -11.56 -45.92 6.15
CA PRO A 64 -10.62 -46.75 6.92
C PRO A 64 -9.50 -47.41 6.09
#